data_AF-A0A6V7J9T0-F1
#
_entry.id   AF-A0A6V7J9T0-F1
#
_cell.length_a   1.000
_cell.length_b   1.000
_cell.length_c   1.000
_cell.angle_alpha   90.00
_cell.angle_beta   90.00
_cell.angle_gamma   90.00
#
_symmetry.space_group_name_H-M   'P 1'
#
loop_
_entity.id
_entity.type
_entity.pdbx_description
1 polymer ?
#
loop_
_entity_poly.entity_id
_entity_poly.type
_entity_poly.pdbx_seq_one_letter_code
_entity_poly.pdbx_strand_id
1 'polypeptide(L)'
;MANSDPESMDDPLREDAPQGLGTQSKQTYTACYNRFTEWKKTKEISETNGKVVLAYFHEMAQALKPSSLWSIYSMLKYTLLTNENFDITKNEKITKFLKETSAGFKSKPTPVLTSTEVGKFLFEAPDDEYLAMK
;
A
#
# COMPACT_ATOMS: atom_id res chain seq x y z
N MET A 1 13.99 -30.72 2.42
CA MET A 1 13.97 -29.34 2.97
C MET A 1 14.02 -28.39 1.79
N ALA A 2 12.86 -27.90 1.35
CA ALA A 2 12.80 -26.95 0.24
C ALA A 2 12.98 -25.54 0.81
N ASN A 3 14.19 -25.00 0.65
CA ASN A 3 14.41 -23.56 0.76
C ASN A 3 13.85 -22.93 -0.51
N SER A 4 12.80 -22.10 -0.36
CA SER A 4 12.38 -21.20 -1.43
C SER A 4 13.08 -19.87 -1.20
N ASP A 5 14.12 -19.64 -1.99
CA ASP A 5 14.71 -18.33 -2.24
C ASP A 5 13.63 -17.32 -2.64
N PRO A 6 13.59 -16.13 -2.03
CA PRO A 6 12.86 -15.00 -2.56
C PRO A 6 13.84 -14.09 -3.31
N GLU A 7 14.47 -14.59 -4.38
CA GLU A 7 15.26 -13.76 -5.30
C GLU A 7 14.60 -13.73 -6.68
N SER A 8 13.83 -12.68 -6.92
CA SER A 8 13.65 -12.01 -8.23
C SER A 8 12.50 -10.99 -8.12
N MET A 9 12.79 -9.88 -7.45
CA MET A 9 12.18 -8.60 -7.83
C MET A 9 13.29 -7.77 -8.48
N ASP A 10 13.82 -8.29 -9.59
CA ASP A 10 14.29 -7.42 -10.65
C ASP A 10 13.07 -6.67 -11.15
N ASP A 11 12.94 -5.40 -10.75
CA ASP A 11 12.00 -4.45 -11.33
C ASP A 11 12.80 -3.61 -12.35
N PRO A 12 12.93 -4.06 -13.62
CA PRO A 12 13.46 -3.22 -14.66
C PRO A 12 12.36 -2.22 -15.00
N LEU A 13 12.48 -0.99 -14.48
CA LEU A 13 11.84 0.20 -15.03
C LEU A 13 10.42 -0.04 -15.56
N ARG A 14 9.40 -0.05 -14.69
CA ARG A 14 8.09 0.44 -15.14
C ARG A 14 8.19 1.95 -15.37
N GLU A 15 8.70 2.29 -16.54
CA GLU A 15 8.59 3.60 -17.19
C GLU A 15 7.15 3.90 -17.64
N ASP A 16 6.23 2.97 -17.40
CA ASP A 16 4.81 3.23 -17.50
C ASP A 16 4.32 3.89 -16.21
N ALA A 17 4.27 5.22 -16.20
CA ALA A 17 3.21 5.89 -15.45
C ALA A 17 1.90 5.11 -15.68
N PRO A 18 1.04 4.89 -14.68
CA PRO A 18 -0.21 4.17 -14.91
C PRO A 18 -1.11 4.98 -15.86
N GLN A 19 -0.91 4.78 -17.15
CA GLN A 19 -1.67 5.32 -18.27
C GLN A 19 -2.99 4.55 -18.32
N GLY A 20 -3.86 4.87 -17.36
CA GLY A 20 -5.10 4.12 -17.13
C GLY A 20 -5.59 4.15 -15.69
N LEU A 21 -5.20 5.14 -14.87
CA LEU A 21 -5.82 5.32 -13.56
C LEU A 21 -7.29 5.68 -13.75
N GLY A 22 -8.19 4.74 -13.43
CA GLY A 22 -9.58 5.07 -13.19
C GLY A 22 -9.69 6.17 -12.12
N THR A 23 -10.75 6.98 -12.19
CA THR A 23 -10.96 8.17 -11.35
C THR A 23 -10.76 7.89 -9.85
N GLN A 24 -11.16 6.72 -9.38
CA GLN A 24 -11.03 6.28 -7.99
C GLN A 24 -9.57 6.09 -7.54
N SER A 25 -8.72 5.55 -8.40
CA SER A 25 -7.29 5.38 -8.08
C SER A 25 -6.60 6.75 -7.99
N LYS A 26 -6.90 7.68 -8.90
CA LYS A 26 -6.37 9.05 -8.83
C LYS A 26 -6.75 9.75 -7.52
N GLN A 27 -8.01 9.65 -7.11
CA GLN A 27 -8.49 10.19 -5.83
C GLN A 27 -7.72 9.62 -4.64
N THR A 28 -7.43 8.32 -4.65
CA THR A 28 -6.70 7.65 -3.56
C THR A 28 -5.27 8.16 -3.45
N TYR A 29 -4.57 8.31 -4.58
CA TYR A 29 -3.20 8.86 -4.61
C TYR A 29 -3.18 10.32 -4.16
N THR A 30 -4.11 11.15 -4.65
CA THR A 30 -4.27 12.53 -4.20
C THR A 30 -4.54 12.60 -2.69
N ALA A 31 -5.41 11.75 -2.16
CA ALA A 31 -5.68 11.72 -0.72
C ALA A 31 -4.46 11.27 0.11
N CYS A 32 -3.63 10.36 -0.41
CA CYS A 32 -2.37 9.98 0.22
C CYS A 32 -1.39 11.17 0.29
N TYR A 33 -1.21 11.88 -0.84
CA TYR A 33 -0.36 13.07 -0.91
C TYR A 33 -0.87 14.19 -0.01
N ASN A 34 -2.18 14.44 0.02
CA ASN A 34 -2.79 15.44 0.89
C ASN A 34 -2.49 15.15 2.37
N ARG A 35 -2.62 13.90 2.81
CA ARG A 35 -2.26 13.51 4.19
C ARG A 35 -0.79 13.80 4.49
N PHE A 36 0.12 13.51 3.56
CA PHE A 36 1.54 13.83 3.73
C PHE A 36 1.78 15.35 3.80
N THR A 37 1.13 16.13 2.95
CA THR A 37 1.28 17.60 2.96
C THR A 37 0.66 18.24 4.21
N GLU A 38 -0.46 17.72 4.71
CA GLU A 38 -1.05 18.14 6.00
C GLU A 38 -0.13 17.81 7.17
N TRP A 39 0.47 16.62 7.16
CA TRP A 39 1.48 16.26 8.15
C TRP A 39 2.69 17.20 8.10
N LYS A 40 3.20 17.51 6.91
CA LYS A 40 4.28 18.50 6.72
C LYS A 40 3.89 19.87 7.28
N LYS A 41 2.69 20.36 6.97
CA LYS A 41 2.16 21.65 7.48
C LYS A 41 2.09 21.66 9.00
N THR A 42 1.63 20.57 9.61
CA THR A 42 1.55 20.40 11.06
C THR A 42 2.93 20.45 11.73
N LYS A 43 3.98 20.01 11.03
CA LYS A 43 5.38 20.02 11.50
C LYS A 43 6.15 21.27 11.05
N GLU A 44 5.49 22.21 10.37
CA GLU A 44 6.07 23.43 9.79
C GLU A 44 7.24 23.15 8.82
N ILE A 45 7.16 22.04 8.08
CA ILE A 45 8.20 21.63 7.13
C ILE A 45 7.82 22.10 5.72
N SER A 46 8.58 23.05 5.18
CA SER A 46 8.41 23.57 3.81
C SER A 46 8.91 22.58 2.75
N GLU A 47 10.17 22.14 2.88
CA GLU A 47 10.85 21.34 1.87
C GLU A 47 10.71 19.83 2.10
N THR A 48 10.46 19.11 1.00
CA THR A 48 10.48 17.64 1.04
C THR A 48 11.90 17.15 0.79
N ASN A 49 12.40 16.33 1.72
CA ASN A 49 13.65 15.62 1.55
C ASN A 49 13.52 14.19 2.06
N GLY A 50 14.52 13.36 1.78
CA GLY A 50 14.48 11.95 2.17
C GLY A 50 14.38 11.71 3.68
N LYS A 51 14.91 12.62 4.52
CA LYS A 51 14.79 12.52 5.99
C LYS A 51 13.37 12.84 6.46
N VAL A 52 12.72 13.83 5.84
CA VAL A 52 11.33 14.21 6.11
C VAL A 52 10.39 13.05 5.78
N VAL A 53 10.58 12.44 4.61
CA VAL A 53 9.79 11.26 4.20
C VAL A 53 10.05 10.08 5.14
N LEU A 54 11.30 9.83 5.52
CA LEU A 54 11.64 8.78 6.48
C LEU A 54 10.99 9.02 7.86
N ALA A 55 11.01 10.25 8.37
CA ALA A 55 10.37 10.62 9.63
C ALA A 55 8.84 10.41 9.58
N TYR A 56 8.20 10.74 8.45
CA TYR A 56 6.80 10.44 8.23
C TYR A 56 6.53 8.93 8.32
N PHE A 57 7.35 8.09 7.67
CA PHE A 57 7.20 6.63 7.75
C PHE A 57 7.43 6.08 9.16
N HIS A 58 8.33 6.68 9.95
CA HIS A 58 8.50 6.31 11.36
C HIS A 58 7.23 6.57 12.18
N GLU A 59 6.57 7.71 11.99
CA GLU A 59 5.31 8.02 12.69
C GLU A 59 4.18 7.10 12.22
N MET A 60 4.07 6.87 10.91
CA MET A 60 3.04 5.98 10.35
C MET A 60 3.22 4.53 10.78
N ALA A 61 4.45 4.05 10.96
CA ALA A 61 4.73 2.68 11.37
C ALA A 61 4.25 2.36 12.79
N GLN A 62 4.04 3.36 13.64
CA GLN A 62 3.49 3.16 14.98
C GLN A 62 1.99 2.86 14.94
N ALA A 63 1.28 3.34 13.92
CA ALA A 63 -0.18 3.22 13.81
C ALA A 63 -0.65 2.21 12.75
N LEU A 64 0.16 1.96 11.72
CA LEU A 64 -0.25 1.21 10.53
C LEU A 64 0.47 -0.12 10.40
N LYS A 65 -0.19 -1.06 9.71
CA LYS A 65 0.40 -2.35 9.35
C LYS A 65 1.48 -2.17 8.27
N PRO A 66 2.51 -3.02 8.24
CA PRO A 66 3.58 -2.93 7.25
C PRO A 66 3.09 -2.98 5.79
N SER A 67 2.06 -3.78 5.48
CA SER A 67 1.47 -3.81 4.15
C SER A 67 0.89 -2.45 3.74
N SER A 68 0.22 -1.75 4.67
CA SER A 68 -0.30 -0.40 4.43
C SER A 68 0.82 0.62 4.23
N LEU A 69 1.94 0.50 4.95
CA LEU A 69 3.11 1.36 4.76
C LEU A 69 3.70 1.22 3.35
N TRP A 70 3.81 -0.02 2.85
CA TRP A 70 4.25 -0.28 1.48
C TRP A 70 3.30 0.32 0.44
N SER A 71 1.98 0.23 0.66
CA SER A 71 1.01 0.91 -0.21
C SER A 71 1.19 2.42 -0.20
N ILE A 72 1.38 3.02 0.99
CA ILE A 72 1.63 4.46 1.14
C ILE A 72 2.93 4.86 0.44
N TYR A 73 3.99 4.06 0.57
CA TYR A 73 5.26 4.27 -0.13
C TYR A 73 5.07 4.28 -1.65
N SER A 74 4.38 3.30 -2.22
CA SER A 74 4.13 3.26 -3.66
C SER A 74 3.30 4.45 -4.14
N MET A 75 2.31 4.89 -3.36
CA MET A 75 1.53 6.09 -3.68
C MET A 75 2.37 7.36 -3.62
N LEU A 76 3.14 7.54 -2.54
CA LEU A 76 4.01 8.70 -2.37
C LEU A 76 5.13 8.75 -3.40
N LYS A 77 5.71 7.60 -3.79
CA LYS A 77 6.69 7.50 -4.87
C LYS A 77 6.16 8.19 -6.13
N TYR A 78 4.94 7.84 -6.53
CA TYR A 78 4.32 8.42 -7.71
C TYR A 78 3.98 9.90 -7.51
N THR A 79 3.28 10.24 -6.43
CA THR A 79 2.79 11.62 -6.24
C THR A 79 3.91 12.62 -6.01
N LEU A 80 5.00 12.25 -5.33
CA LEU A 80 6.15 13.12 -5.12
C LEU A 80 6.94 13.32 -6.41
N LEU A 81 7.07 12.27 -7.22
CA LEU A 81 7.68 12.39 -8.54
C LEU A 81 6.85 13.30 -9.45
N THR A 82 5.52 13.18 -9.46
CA THR A 82 4.65 13.99 -10.33
C THR A 82 4.49 15.44 -9.86
N ASN A 83 4.37 15.71 -8.56
CA ASN A 83 4.07 17.05 -8.04
C ASN A 83 5.33 17.87 -7.70
N GLU A 84 6.39 17.21 -7.21
CA GLU A 84 7.59 17.88 -6.68
C GLU A 84 8.87 17.47 -7.42
N ASN A 85 8.76 16.62 -8.47
CA ASN A 85 9.88 16.00 -9.18
C ASN A 85 10.88 15.33 -8.22
N PHE A 86 10.38 14.82 -7.09
CA PHE A 86 11.20 14.23 -6.04
C PHE A 86 11.05 12.71 -6.05
N ASP A 87 12.14 12.04 -6.42
CA ASP A 87 12.20 10.58 -6.46
C ASP A 87 12.70 10.01 -5.13
N ILE A 88 11.79 9.42 -4.38
CA ILE A 88 12.09 8.78 -3.08
C ILE A 88 12.82 7.45 -3.20
N THR A 89 12.80 6.81 -4.38
CA THR A 89 13.42 5.49 -4.58
C THR A 89 14.93 5.53 -4.44
N LYS A 90 15.53 6.69 -4.71
CA LYS A 90 16.96 6.95 -4.54
C LYS A 90 17.41 6.89 -3.07
N ASN A 91 16.49 6.89 -2.12
CA ASN A 91 16.81 6.85 -0.71
C ASN A 91 16.70 5.44 -0.14
N GLU A 92 17.83 4.73 -0.11
CA GLU A 92 17.92 3.37 0.42
C GLU A 92 17.48 3.25 1.89
N LYS A 93 17.59 4.32 2.69
CA LYS A 93 17.20 4.29 4.11
C LYS A 93 15.70 4.05 4.29
N ILE A 94 14.89 4.62 3.39
CA ILE A 94 13.43 4.43 3.41
C ILE A 94 13.10 2.97 3.08
N THR A 95 13.68 2.44 2.00
CA THR A 95 13.47 1.05 1.59
C THR A 95 13.94 0.06 2.65
N LYS A 96 15.11 0.31 3.26
CA LYS A 96 15.64 -0.51 4.35
C LYS A 96 14.70 -0.51 5.56
N PHE A 97 14.23 0.66 5.98
CA PHE A 97 13.28 0.78 7.09
C PHE A 97 11.97 0.02 6.83
N LEU A 98 11.40 0.13 5.62
CA LEU A 98 10.18 -0.58 5.25
C LEU A 98 10.38 -2.11 5.23
N LYS A 99 11.53 -2.58 4.74
CA LYS A 99 11.90 -4.00 4.75
C LYS A 99 12.02 -4.53 6.19
N GLU A 100 12.75 -3.84 7.05
CA GLU A 100 12.91 -4.19 8.47
C GLU A 100 11.56 -4.24 9.19
N THR A 101 10.70 -3.25 8.95
CA THR A 101 9.35 -3.18 9.53
C THR A 101 8.45 -4.33 9.04
N SER A 102 8.68 -4.83 7.83
CA SER A 102 7.93 -5.97 7.28
C SER A 102 8.45 -7.35 7.68
N ALA A 103 9.73 -7.48 8.06
CA ALA A 103 10.40 -8.76 8.27
C ALA A 103 9.77 -9.64 9.38
N GLY A 104 9.13 -9.02 10.37
CA GLY A 104 8.40 -9.72 11.44
C GLY A 104 6.89 -9.88 11.21
N PHE A 105 6.35 -9.32 10.13
CA PHE A 105 4.91 -9.25 9.93
C PHE A 105 4.36 -10.54 9.34
N LYS A 106 3.55 -11.26 10.12
CA LYS A 106 2.74 -12.38 9.63
C LYS A 106 1.39 -11.84 9.18
N SER A 107 1.12 -11.89 7.87
CA SER A 107 -0.20 -11.55 7.35
C SER A 107 -1.24 -12.48 7.96
N LYS A 108 -2.35 -11.92 8.44
CA LYS A 108 -3.52 -12.73 8.80
C LYS A 108 -4.22 -13.08 7.50
N PRO A 109 -4.23 -14.35 7.06
CA PRO A 109 -5.01 -14.71 5.89
C PRO A 109 -6.48 -14.38 6.17
N THR A 110 -7.17 -13.85 5.18
CA THR A 110 -8.63 -13.77 5.22
C THR A 110 -9.17 -15.20 5.17
N PRO A 111 -10.21 -15.53 5.96
CA PRO A 111 -10.87 -16.84 5.85
C PRO A 111 -11.23 -17.09 4.39
N VAL A 112 -10.77 -18.22 3.86
CA VAL A 112 -11.15 -18.65 2.52
C VAL A 112 -12.46 -19.40 2.66
N LEU A 113 -13.44 -19.03 1.84
CA LEU A 113 -14.74 -19.68 1.85
C LEU A 113 -14.57 -21.15 1.47
N THR A 114 -14.96 -22.04 2.37
CA THR A 114 -14.88 -23.49 2.18
C THR A 114 -16.08 -24.00 1.37
N SER A 115 -15.94 -25.16 0.73
CA SER A 115 -17.06 -25.76 -0.02
C SER A 115 -18.30 -26.01 0.86
N THR A 116 -18.11 -26.29 2.14
CA THR A 116 -19.21 -26.45 3.11
C THR A 116 -19.91 -25.13 3.39
N GLU A 117 -19.17 -24.03 3.55
CA GLU A 117 -19.74 -22.70 3.75
C GLU A 117 -20.45 -22.19 2.48
N VAL A 118 -19.92 -22.50 1.29
CA VAL A 118 -20.61 -22.26 0.01
C VAL A 118 -21.93 -23.04 -0.04
N GLY A 119 -21.91 -24.33 0.28
CA GLY A 119 -23.12 -25.16 0.30
C GLY A 119 -24.14 -24.64 1.30
N LYS A 120 -23.70 -24.31 2.52
CA LYS A 120 -24.54 -23.69 3.55
C LYS A 120 -25.19 -22.40 3.04
N PHE A 121 -24.42 -21.53 2.40
CA PHE A 121 -24.96 -20.32 1.79
C PHE A 121 -25.99 -20.63 0.70
N LEU A 122 -25.70 -21.56 -0.22
CA LEU A 122 -26.60 -21.89 -1.33
C LEU A 122 -27.92 -22.55 -0.91
N PHE A 123 -27.94 -23.29 0.20
CA PHE A 123 -29.12 -24.07 0.62
C PHE A 123 -29.85 -23.51 1.83
N GLU A 124 -29.20 -22.69 2.65
CA GLU A 124 -29.78 -22.16 3.89
C GLU A 124 -29.96 -20.64 3.89
N ALA A 125 -29.31 -19.91 2.96
CA ALA A 125 -29.53 -18.46 2.88
C ALA A 125 -30.92 -18.16 2.28
N PRO A 126 -31.64 -17.13 2.78
CA PRO A 126 -32.92 -16.73 2.20
C PRO A 126 -32.78 -16.32 0.73
N ASP A 127 -33.45 -17.07 -0.16
CA ASP A 127 -33.40 -16.83 -1.60
C ASP A 127 -33.81 -15.39 -1.95
N ASP A 128 -34.87 -14.88 -1.32
CA ASP A 128 -35.46 -13.56 -1.60
C ASP A 128 -34.49 -12.38 -1.41
N GLU A 129 -33.44 -12.55 -0.60
CA GLU A 129 -32.50 -11.49 -0.22
C GLU A 129 -31.11 -11.68 -0.85
N TYR A 130 -30.63 -12.92 -0.97
CA TYR A 130 -29.24 -13.22 -1.32
C TYR A 130 -29.04 -14.04 -2.59
N LEU A 131 -30.07 -14.71 -3.09
CA LEU A 131 -30.02 -15.40 -4.37
C LEU A 131 -30.84 -14.57 -5.35
N ALA A 132 -30.18 -13.97 -6.34
CA ALA A 132 -30.89 -13.32 -7.44
C ALA A 132 -31.78 -14.36 -8.12
N MET A 133 -33.06 -14.40 -7.76
CA MET A 133 -33.99 -15.43 -8.21
C MET A 133 -34.11 -15.40 -9.75
N LYS A 134 -33.98 -16.62 -10.27
CA LYS A 134 -34.20 -17.19 -11.61
C LYS A 134 -34.84 -16.33 -12.70
#